data_AF-A0A351R0M6-F1
#
_entry.id   AF-A0A351R0M6-F1
#
_cell.length_a   1.000
_cell.length_b   1.000
_cell.length_c   1.000
_cell.angle_alpha   90.00
_cell.angle_beta   90.00
_cell.angle_gamma   90.00
#
_symmetry.space_group_name_H-M   'P 1'
#
loop_
_entity.id
_entity.type
_entity.pdbx_description
1 polymer ?
#
loop_
_entity_poly.entity_id
_entity_poly.type
_entity_poly.pdbx_seq_one_letter_code
_entity_poly.pdbx_strand_id
1 'polypeptide(L)'
;LDYEKQERVKEVAELDSQLAQSEIALQTASKMVDSQLARAEELAEMGDKFQRQNEEIKADNAELEKTYVDTKQSYNSLLAKNSQLIFENEDLEQEKERRLSGNRELEKQQQKLQKELEAMAGSKVALERNVRAYDEEKQWQLPEPGVMQSAKSYREKVALPLITRLKELVKSLTIKCVGLMEQVKKLTAKVNQQGEDIAWYKNKIKEQNSTMEHLQEKAEDLERVKQYVGADKIQDIIDNVKEAERLQAEQKRLQRSYQNRMSR
;
A
#
# COMPACT_ATOMS: atom_id res chain seq x y z
N LEU A 1 -88.29 73.52 64.11
CA LEU A 1 -89.34 73.03 63.18
C LEU A 1 -89.06 73.38 61.71
N ASP A 2 -89.10 74.66 61.27
CA ASP A 2 -88.83 74.98 59.84
C ASP A 2 -87.34 74.90 59.47
N TYR A 3 -86.44 75.35 60.34
CA TYR A 3 -84.99 75.28 60.12
C TYR A 3 -84.47 73.83 60.01
N GLU A 4 -84.93 72.95 60.89
CA GLU A 4 -84.56 71.51 60.89
C GLU A 4 -85.10 70.76 59.66
N LYS A 5 -86.26 71.16 59.12
CA LYS A 5 -86.76 70.62 57.85
C LYS A 5 -85.88 71.08 56.68
N GLN A 6 -85.45 72.35 56.69
CA GLN A 6 -84.57 72.90 55.66
C GLN A 6 -83.17 72.28 55.68
N GLU A 7 -82.62 72.00 56.87
CA GLU A 7 -81.35 71.27 56.99
C GLU A 7 -81.47 69.83 56.51
N ARG A 8 -82.54 69.10 56.90
CA ARG A 8 -82.74 67.74 56.41
C ARG A 8 -82.93 67.67 54.90
N VAL A 9 -83.54 68.66 54.27
CA VAL A 9 -83.64 68.74 52.80
C VAL A 9 -82.27 68.98 52.15
N LYS A 10 -81.40 69.78 52.77
CA LYS A 10 -80.02 69.96 52.29
C LYS A 10 -79.20 68.70 52.46
N GLU A 11 -79.29 68.03 53.60
CA GLU A 11 -78.59 66.77 53.89
C GLU A 11 -79.04 65.66 52.92
N VAL A 12 -80.33 65.53 52.64
CA VAL A 12 -80.86 64.58 51.65
C VAL A 12 -80.37 64.91 50.23
N ALA A 13 -80.36 66.19 49.83
CA ALA A 13 -79.84 66.58 48.52
C ALA A 13 -78.33 66.33 48.38
N GLU A 14 -77.57 66.48 49.47
CA GLU A 14 -76.14 66.22 49.51
C GLU A 14 -75.84 64.71 49.47
N LEU A 15 -76.63 63.89 50.18
CA LEU A 15 -76.60 62.44 50.08
C LEU A 15 -76.99 61.93 48.69
N ASP A 16 -78.02 62.50 48.05
CA ASP A 16 -78.43 62.13 46.69
C ASP A 16 -77.35 62.50 45.65
N SER A 17 -76.69 63.65 45.84
CA SER A 17 -75.53 64.05 45.02
C SER A 17 -74.35 63.08 45.18
N GLN A 18 -74.04 62.67 46.43
CA GLN A 18 -73.01 61.67 46.72
C GLN A 18 -73.36 60.29 46.16
N LEU A 19 -74.64 59.89 46.22
CA LEU A 19 -75.15 58.64 45.64
C LEU A 19 -74.99 58.65 44.12
N ALA A 20 -75.36 59.74 43.44
CA ALA A 20 -75.18 59.88 42.00
C ALA A 20 -73.69 59.87 41.59
N GLN A 21 -72.82 60.52 42.37
CA GLN A 21 -71.37 60.45 42.16
C GLN A 21 -70.81 59.05 42.39
N SER A 22 -71.27 58.35 43.42
CA SER A 22 -70.92 56.97 43.72
C SER A 22 -71.37 56.01 42.61
N GLU A 23 -72.56 56.21 42.06
CA GLU A 23 -73.11 55.41 40.95
C GLU A 23 -72.32 55.61 39.65
N ILE A 24 -71.95 56.86 39.33
CA ILE A 24 -71.05 57.16 38.19
C ILE A 24 -69.66 56.54 38.40
N ALA A 25 -69.12 56.59 39.62
CA ALA A 25 -67.83 55.98 39.94
C ALA A 25 -67.89 54.46 39.82
N LEU A 26 -68.97 53.82 40.29
CA LEU A 26 -69.21 52.37 40.15
C LEU A 26 -69.36 51.96 38.69
N GLN A 27 -70.11 52.71 37.87
CA GLN A 27 -70.21 52.45 36.43
C GLN A 27 -68.85 52.59 35.73
N THR A 28 -68.04 53.57 36.12
CA THR A 28 -66.69 53.76 35.58
C THR A 28 -65.77 52.60 35.98
N ALA A 29 -65.82 52.19 37.25
CA ALA A 29 -65.08 51.03 37.75
C ALA A 29 -65.53 49.73 37.06
N SER A 30 -66.82 49.52 36.84
CA SER A 30 -67.35 48.37 36.11
C SER A 30 -66.78 48.29 34.70
N LYS A 31 -66.80 49.40 33.94
CA LYS A 31 -66.20 49.45 32.59
C LYS A 31 -64.70 49.20 32.60
N MET A 32 -63.99 49.68 33.63
CA MET A 32 -62.58 49.37 33.79
C MET A 32 -62.35 47.88 34.07
N VAL A 33 -63.17 47.24 34.90
CA VAL A 33 -63.11 45.79 35.17
C VAL A 33 -63.40 44.99 33.90
N ASP A 34 -64.42 45.35 33.13
CA ASP A 34 -64.74 44.68 31.87
C ASP A 34 -63.58 44.80 30.86
N SER A 35 -62.96 45.98 30.74
CA SER A 35 -61.78 46.14 29.86
C SER A 35 -60.55 45.37 30.35
N GLN A 36 -60.34 45.27 31.67
CA GLN A 36 -59.26 44.47 32.26
C GLN A 36 -59.49 42.98 32.03
N LEU A 37 -60.75 42.51 32.12
CA LEU A 37 -61.13 41.14 31.85
C LEU A 37 -60.87 40.76 30.38
N ALA A 38 -61.32 41.59 29.44
CA ALA A 38 -61.05 41.38 28.01
C ALA A 38 -59.54 41.32 27.71
N ARG A 39 -58.75 42.20 28.33
CA ARG A 39 -57.28 42.19 28.18
C ARG A 39 -56.64 40.94 28.80
N ALA A 40 -57.18 40.44 29.91
CA ALA A 40 -56.71 39.21 30.54
C ALA A 40 -57.01 37.98 29.66
N GLU A 41 -58.17 37.95 29.01
CA GLU A 41 -58.55 36.91 28.04
C GLU A 41 -57.62 36.92 26.81
N GLU A 42 -57.34 38.09 26.23
CA GLU A 42 -56.39 38.24 25.11
C GLU A 42 -54.97 37.76 25.49
N LEU A 43 -54.51 38.10 26.70
CA LEU A 43 -53.21 37.66 27.22
C LEU A 43 -53.18 36.14 27.43
N ALA A 44 -54.27 35.53 27.89
CA ALA A 44 -54.37 34.09 28.04
C ALA A 44 -54.30 33.39 26.68
N GLU A 45 -55.05 33.85 25.68
CA GLU A 45 -54.97 33.32 24.31
C GLU A 45 -53.57 33.46 23.70
N MET A 46 -52.89 34.59 23.97
CA MET A 46 -51.52 34.81 23.51
C MET A 46 -50.55 33.84 24.20
N GLY A 47 -50.73 33.61 25.50
CA GLY A 47 -49.98 32.61 26.26
C GLY A 47 -50.11 31.21 25.66
N ASP A 48 -51.34 30.78 25.36
CA ASP A 48 -51.61 29.48 24.72
C ASP A 48 -50.96 29.37 23.33
N LYS A 49 -51.01 30.44 22.52
CA LYS A 49 -50.34 30.48 21.21
C LYS A 49 -48.82 30.34 21.35
N PHE A 50 -48.20 31.08 22.27
CA PHE A 50 -46.76 30.97 22.51
C PHE A 50 -46.38 29.58 23.01
N GLN A 51 -47.20 28.96 23.85
CA GLN A 51 -46.94 27.61 24.33
C GLN A 51 -46.97 26.59 23.19
N ARG A 52 -47.98 26.64 22.31
CA ARG A 52 -48.04 25.77 21.11
C ARG A 52 -46.84 25.96 20.19
N GLN A 53 -46.47 27.20 19.90
CA GLN A 53 -45.28 27.48 19.07
C GLN A 53 -43.99 26.95 19.70
N ASN A 54 -43.86 27.05 21.03
CA ASN A 54 -42.71 26.49 21.74
C ASN A 54 -42.65 24.96 21.66
N GLU A 55 -43.81 24.30 21.68
CA GLU A 55 -43.90 22.84 21.52
C GLU A 55 -43.54 22.42 20.09
N GLU A 56 -44.03 23.13 19.07
CA GLU A 56 -43.67 22.92 17.67
C GLU A 56 -42.16 23.10 17.44
N ILE A 57 -41.57 24.20 17.93
CA ILE A 57 -40.12 24.45 17.82
C ILE A 57 -39.31 23.34 18.50
N LYS A 58 -39.77 22.83 19.65
CA LYS A 58 -39.10 21.70 20.32
C LYS A 58 -39.16 20.43 19.49
N ALA A 59 -40.30 20.15 18.85
CA ALA A 59 -40.45 18.99 17.98
C ALA A 59 -39.54 19.10 16.74
N ASP A 60 -39.54 20.26 16.07
CA ASP A 60 -38.70 20.53 14.90
C ASP A 60 -37.21 20.43 15.24
N ASN A 61 -36.79 20.97 16.40
CA ASN A 61 -35.41 20.86 16.86
C ASN A 61 -35.01 19.41 17.13
N ALA A 62 -35.90 18.59 17.70
CA ALA A 62 -35.62 17.18 17.95
C ALA A 62 -35.49 16.39 16.63
N GLU A 63 -36.31 16.71 15.62
CA GLU A 63 -36.21 16.10 14.29
C GLU A 63 -34.93 16.53 13.55
N LEU A 64 -34.57 17.81 13.62
CA LEU A 64 -33.31 18.33 13.09
C LEU A 64 -32.10 17.67 13.73
N GLU A 65 -32.10 17.47 15.04
CA GLU A 65 -31.00 16.81 15.74
C GLU A 65 -30.87 15.34 15.32
N LYS A 66 -32.00 14.63 15.17
CA LYS A 66 -32.01 13.26 14.66
C LYS A 66 -31.44 13.18 13.24
N THR A 67 -31.94 14.01 12.32
CA THR A 67 -31.47 14.03 10.93
C THR A 67 -30.00 14.41 10.81
N TYR A 68 -29.52 15.32 11.65
CA TYR A 68 -28.10 15.68 11.73
C TYR A 68 -27.25 14.48 12.16
N VAL A 69 -27.66 13.75 13.20
CA VAL A 69 -26.95 12.54 13.67
C VAL A 69 -26.91 11.47 12.59
N ASP A 70 -28.04 11.18 11.96
CA ASP A 70 -28.13 10.17 10.89
C ASP A 70 -27.25 10.54 9.69
N THR A 71 -27.28 11.82 9.28
CA THR A 71 -26.43 12.32 8.18
C THR A 71 -24.95 12.22 8.53
N LYS A 72 -24.57 12.56 9.76
CA LYS A 72 -23.18 12.47 10.24
C LYS A 72 -22.68 11.03 10.27
N GLN A 73 -23.52 10.09 10.68
CA GLN A 73 -23.19 8.66 10.65
C GLN A 73 -23.00 8.16 9.22
N SER A 74 -23.91 8.51 8.31
CA SER A 74 -23.80 8.16 6.88
C SER A 74 -22.53 8.75 6.25
N TYR A 75 -22.21 10.00 6.55
CA TYR A 75 -20.99 10.65 6.09
C TYR A 75 -19.73 9.91 6.56
N ASN A 76 -19.65 9.55 7.84
CA ASN A 76 -18.52 8.80 8.38
C ASN A 76 -18.38 7.41 7.74
N SER A 77 -19.51 6.73 7.48
CA SER A 77 -19.50 5.43 6.79
C SER A 77 -18.98 5.55 5.36
N LEU A 78 -19.42 6.58 4.62
CA LEU A 78 -18.93 6.87 3.27
C LEU A 78 -17.44 7.22 3.27
N LEU A 79 -16.99 8.00 4.25
CA LEU A 79 -15.57 8.35 4.39
C LEU A 79 -14.71 7.10 4.59
N ALA A 80 -15.12 6.20 5.49
CA ALA A 80 -14.42 4.93 5.73
C ALA A 80 -14.37 4.06 4.47
N LYS A 81 -15.48 3.96 3.74
CA LYS A 81 -15.54 3.22 2.47
C LYS A 81 -14.65 3.84 1.39
N ASN A 82 -14.59 5.17 1.33
CA ASN A 82 -13.71 5.87 0.40
C ASN A 82 -12.23 5.57 0.70
N SER A 83 -11.84 5.60 1.97
CA SER A 83 -10.48 5.22 2.38
C SER A 83 -10.12 3.77 2.02
N GLN A 84 -11.06 2.83 2.14
CA GLN A 84 -10.86 1.44 1.70
C GLN A 84 -10.65 1.35 0.18
N LEU A 85 -11.48 2.04 -0.61
CA LEU A 85 -11.36 2.05 -2.07
C LEU A 85 -10.05 2.68 -2.55
N ILE A 86 -9.51 3.67 -1.83
CA ILE A 86 -8.20 4.24 -2.14
C ILE A 86 -7.12 3.17 -2.00
N PHE A 87 -7.13 2.42 -0.89
CA PHE A 87 -6.15 1.35 -0.64
C PHE A 87 -6.28 0.22 -1.67
N GLU A 88 -7.50 -0.22 -2.00
CA GLU A 88 -7.73 -1.25 -3.01
C GLU A 88 -7.25 -0.81 -4.40
N ASN A 89 -7.44 0.47 -4.77
CA ASN A 89 -6.94 0.98 -6.04
C ASN A 89 -5.40 1.01 -6.10
N GLU A 90 -4.73 1.37 -5.00
CA GLU A 90 -3.27 1.34 -4.92
C GLU A 90 -2.72 -0.09 -5.10
N ASP A 91 -3.33 -1.08 -4.45
CA ASP A 91 -2.94 -2.48 -4.60
C ASP A 91 -3.14 -2.99 -6.04
N LEU A 92 -4.26 -2.64 -6.67
CA LEU A 92 -4.53 -2.97 -8.07
C LEU A 92 -3.54 -2.31 -9.03
N GLU A 93 -3.14 -1.06 -8.79
CA GLU A 93 -2.13 -0.37 -9.60
C GLU A 93 -0.76 -1.08 -9.50
N GLN A 94 -0.37 -1.51 -8.30
CA GLN A 94 0.86 -2.29 -8.08
C GLN A 94 0.82 -3.66 -8.77
N GLU A 95 -0.31 -4.38 -8.65
CA GLU A 95 -0.51 -5.67 -9.32
C GLU A 95 -0.39 -5.51 -10.85
N LYS A 96 -1.02 -4.48 -11.42
CA LYS A 96 -0.94 -4.13 -12.84
C LYS A 96 0.50 -3.86 -13.29
N GLU A 97 1.27 -3.07 -12.53
CA GLU A 97 2.66 -2.77 -12.89
C GLU A 97 3.55 -4.02 -12.86
N ARG A 98 3.36 -4.89 -11.85
CA ARG A 98 4.06 -6.17 -11.78
C ARG A 98 3.66 -7.11 -12.93
N ARG A 99 2.40 -7.12 -13.38
CA ARG A 99 1.99 -7.88 -14.59
C ARG A 99 2.64 -7.33 -15.85
N LEU A 100 2.69 -6.01 -16.01
CA LEU A 100 3.33 -5.36 -17.18
C LEU A 100 4.83 -5.67 -17.25
N SER A 101 5.53 -5.61 -16.12
CA SER A 101 6.96 -5.97 -16.08
C SER A 101 7.20 -7.44 -16.43
N GLY A 102 6.37 -8.35 -15.90
CA GLY A 102 6.42 -9.77 -16.28
C GLY A 102 6.17 -10.00 -17.78
N ASN A 103 5.22 -9.28 -18.36
CA ASN A 103 4.89 -9.41 -19.79
C ASN A 103 6.05 -8.93 -20.69
N ARG A 104 6.71 -7.81 -20.32
CA ARG A 104 7.91 -7.32 -21.03
C ARG A 104 9.04 -8.34 -21.04
N GLU A 105 9.22 -9.08 -19.94
CA GLU A 105 10.27 -10.11 -19.87
C GLU A 105 9.94 -11.32 -20.74
N LEU A 106 8.66 -11.74 -20.76
CA LEU A 106 8.19 -12.80 -21.65
C LEU A 106 8.36 -12.44 -23.12
N GLU A 107 8.06 -11.19 -23.51
CA GLU A 107 8.28 -10.71 -24.89
C GLU A 107 9.76 -10.79 -25.30
N LYS A 108 10.68 -10.42 -24.40
CA LYS A 108 12.14 -10.55 -24.67
C LYS A 108 12.55 -12.01 -24.85
N GLN A 109 12.02 -12.91 -24.01
CA GLN A 109 12.30 -14.35 -24.13
C GLN A 109 11.76 -14.91 -25.45
N GLN A 110 10.55 -14.52 -25.83
CA GLN A 110 9.94 -14.92 -27.10
C GLN A 110 10.78 -14.45 -28.30
N GLN A 111 11.23 -13.19 -28.31
CA GLN A 111 12.09 -12.67 -29.38
C GLN A 111 13.44 -13.40 -29.45
N LYS A 112 14.02 -13.76 -28.30
CA LYS A 112 15.28 -14.52 -28.24
C LYS A 112 15.10 -15.91 -28.86
N LEU A 113 14.06 -16.64 -28.45
CA LEU A 113 13.75 -17.97 -28.99
C LEU A 113 13.47 -17.92 -30.49
N GLN A 114 12.79 -16.89 -30.97
CA GLN A 114 12.52 -16.70 -32.39
C GLN A 114 13.81 -16.53 -33.20
N LYS A 115 14.75 -15.70 -32.72
CA LYS A 115 16.07 -15.52 -33.36
C LYS A 115 16.88 -16.82 -33.37
N GLU A 116 16.84 -17.60 -32.28
CA GLU A 116 17.53 -18.91 -32.20
C GLU A 116 16.94 -19.91 -33.20
N LEU A 117 15.61 -19.93 -33.36
CA LEU A 117 14.92 -20.75 -34.35
C LEU A 117 15.31 -20.39 -35.79
N GLU A 118 15.35 -19.10 -36.11
CA GLU A 118 15.77 -18.61 -37.43
C GLU A 118 17.23 -18.99 -37.73
N ALA A 119 18.12 -18.84 -36.75
CA ALA A 119 19.52 -19.24 -36.88
C ALA A 119 19.67 -20.75 -37.10
N MET A 120 18.91 -21.56 -36.36
CA MET A 120 18.90 -23.02 -36.51
C MET A 120 18.36 -23.44 -37.88
N ALA A 121 17.30 -22.80 -38.37
CA ALA A 121 16.76 -23.04 -39.70
C ALA A 121 17.81 -22.71 -40.79
N GLY A 122 18.52 -21.59 -40.65
CA GLY A 122 19.62 -21.22 -41.56
C GLY A 122 20.76 -22.24 -41.54
N SER A 123 21.16 -22.70 -40.35
CA SER A 123 22.20 -23.73 -40.18
C SER A 123 21.79 -25.06 -40.81
N LYS A 124 20.53 -25.48 -40.64
CA LYS A 124 19.98 -26.68 -41.27
C LYS A 124 20.10 -26.63 -42.79
N VAL A 125 19.66 -25.53 -43.41
CA VAL A 125 19.73 -25.36 -44.87
C VAL A 125 21.17 -25.38 -45.37
N ALA A 126 22.11 -24.75 -44.64
CA ALA A 126 23.53 -24.78 -44.99
C ALA A 126 24.09 -26.21 -44.91
N LEU A 127 23.73 -26.97 -43.87
CA LEU A 127 24.14 -28.36 -43.73
C LEU A 127 23.60 -29.24 -44.87
N GLU A 128 22.32 -29.10 -45.20
CA GLU A 128 21.68 -29.82 -46.31
C GLU A 128 22.38 -29.53 -47.66
N ARG A 129 22.79 -28.27 -47.90
CA ARG A 129 23.57 -27.92 -49.10
C ARG A 129 24.94 -28.59 -49.11
N ASN A 130 25.65 -28.56 -48.00
CA ASN A 130 26.98 -29.18 -47.91
C ASN A 130 26.91 -30.70 -48.14
N VAL A 131 25.89 -31.37 -47.57
CA VAL A 131 25.68 -32.81 -47.80
C VAL A 131 25.50 -33.10 -49.29
N ARG A 132 24.64 -32.35 -50.00
CA ARG A 132 24.47 -32.53 -51.45
C ARG A 132 25.76 -32.29 -52.24
N ALA A 133 26.52 -31.24 -51.88
CA ALA A 133 27.79 -30.97 -52.52
C ALA A 133 28.78 -32.14 -52.38
N TYR A 134 28.84 -32.75 -51.19
CA TYR A 134 29.68 -33.92 -50.94
C TYR A 134 29.24 -35.16 -51.72
N ASP A 135 27.94 -35.34 -51.97
CA ASP A 135 27.42 -36.47 -52.75
C ASP A 135 27.60 -36.27 -54.27
N GLU A 136 27.40 -35.06 -54.78
CA GLU A 136 27.23 -34.79 -56.22
C GLU A 136 28.48 -34.25 -56.93
N GLU A 137 29.35 -33.48 -56.26
CA GLU A 137 30.46 -32.81 -56.95
C GLU A 137 31.66 -33.74 -57.15
N LYS A 138 32.19 -33.79 -58.39
CA LYS A 138 33.32 -34.64 -58.77
C LYS A 138 34.59 -34.46 -57.92
N GLN A 139 34.78 -33.27 -57.32
CA GLN A 139 35.93 -33.01 -56.44
C GLN A 139 35.86 -33.77 -55.11
N TRP A 140 34.66 -34.17 -54.68
CA TRP A 140 34.43 -34.99 -53.48
C TRP A 140 34.27 -36.48 -53.81
N GLN A 141 34.22 -36.84 -55.10
CA GLN A 141 34.15 -38.23 -55.58
C GLN A 141 35.55 -38.80 -55.85
N LEU A 142 35.66 -40.13 -55.83
CA LEU A 142 36.92 -40.81 -56.12
C LEU A 142 37.29 -40.64 -57.61
N PRO A 143 38.52 -40.25 -57.97
CA PRO A 143 38.90 -40.05 -59.37
C PRO A 143 38.75 -41.33 -60.18
N GLU A 144 38.17 -41.30 -61.38
CA GLU A 144 38.01 -42.52 -62.19
C GLU A 144 39.38 -43.16 -62.57
N PRO A 145 39.46 -44.51 -62.65
CA PRO A 145 40.66 -45.19 -63.15
C PRO A 145 40.97 -44.80 -64.61
N GLY A 146 42.24 -44.57 -64.94
CA GLY A 146 42.65 -44.30 -66.32
C GLY A 146 42.45 -45.51 -67.24
N VAL A 147 42.20 -45.28 -68.53
CA VAL A 147 41.81 -46.30 -69.55
C VAL A 147 42.73 -47.52 -69.62
N MET A 148 44.01 -47.39 -69.24
CA MET A 148 44.99 -48.49 -69.22
C MET A 148 45.44 -48.92 -67.81
N GLN A 149 44.82 -48.39 -66.76
CA GLN A 149 45.18 -48.69 -65.38
C GLN A 149 44.46 -49.96 -64.91
N SER A 150 45.23 -50.96 -64.48
CA SER A 150 44.64 -52.15 -63.86
C SER A 150 43.97 -51.80 -62.53
N ALA A 151 42.89 -52.51 -62.18
CA ALA A 151 42.19 -52.33 -60.91
C ALA A 151 43.13 -52.44 -59.69
N LYS A 152 44.12 -53.34 -59.77
CA LYS A 152 45.17 -53.49 -58.74
C LYS A 152 46.03 -52.23 -58.63
N SER A 153 46.51 -51.69 -59.76
CA SER A 153 47.33 -50.48 -59.74
C SER A 153 46.56 -49.25 -59.29
N TYR A 154 45.25 -49.14 -59.61
CA TYR A 154 44.41 -48.03 -59.14
C TYR A 154 44.18 -48.11 -57.63
N ARG A 155 43.85 -49.29 -57.12
CA ARG A 155 43.69 -49.53 -55.68
C ARG A 155 44.94 -49.15 -54.89
N GLU A 156 46.11 -49.59 -55.34
CA GLU A 156 47.38 -49.39 -54.63
C GLU A 156 47.89 -47.95 -54.73
N LYS A 157 47.77 -47.31 -55.89
CA LYS A 157 48.39 -45.99 -56.14
C LYS A 157 47.46 -44.79 -55.90
N VAL A 158 46.15 -44.97 -55.95
CA VAL A 158 45.16 -43.87 -55.87
C VAL A 158 44.24 -44.06 -54.67
N ALA A 159 43.49 -45.16 -54.60
CA ALA A 159 42.46 -45.34 -53.57
C ALA A 159 43.04 -45.53 -52.16
N LEU A 160 44.02 -46.42 -51.98
CA LEU A 160 44.62 -46.70 -50.66
C LEU A 160 45.29 -45.46 -50.04
N PRO A 161 46.11 -44.67 -50.77
CA PRO A 161 46.68 -43.43 -50.25
C PRO A 161 45.61 -42.40 -49.84
N LEU A 162 44.56 -42.23 -50.65
CA LEU A 162 43.43 -41.34 -50.34
C LEU A 162 42.69 -41.79 -49.08
N ILE A 163 42.36 -43.08 -48.97
CA ILE A 163 41.72 -43.66 -47.78
C ILE A 163 42.60 -43.47 -46.55
N THR A 164 43.92 -43.63 -46.68
CA THR A 164 44.87 -43.46 -45.57
C THR A 164 44.89 -42.01 -45.09
N ARG A 165 44.97 -41.04 -46.02
CA ARG A 165 44.93 -39.61 -45.70
C ARG A 165 43.58 -39.20 -45.10
N LEU A 166 42.47 -39.73 -45.62
CA LEU A 166 41.14 -39.51 -45.06
C LEU A 166 41.04 -40.07 -43.63
N LYS A 167 41.56 -41.27 -43.39
CA LYS A 167 41.61 -41.89 -42.06
C LYS A 167 42.40 -41.03 -41.07
N GLU A 168 43.53 -40.45 -41.48
CA GLU A 168 44.31 -39.52 -40.65
C GLU A 168 43.55 -38.22 -40.36
N LEU A 169 42.91 -37.63 -41.37
CA LEU A 169 42.09 -36.44 -41.20
C LEU A 169 40.92 -36.68 -40.24
N VAL A 170 40.17 -37.77 -40.43
CA VAL A 170 39.06 -38.16 -39.55
C VAL A 170 39.56 -38.38 -38.12
N LYS A 171 40.70 -39.06 -37.94
CA LYS A 171 41.33 -39.21 -36.61
C LYS A 171 41.66 -37.86 -35.98
N SER A 172 42.32 -36.97 -36.73
CA SER A 172 42.71 -35.64 -36.24
C SER A 172 41.49 -34.78 -35.87
N LEU A 173 40.43 -34.86 -36.68
CA LEU A 173 39.18 -34.13 -36.46
C LEU A 173 38.46 -34.69 -35.24
N THR A 174 38.39 -36.02 -35.10
CA THR A 174 37.80 -36.69 -33.94
C THR A 174 38.48 -36.26 -32.65
N ILE A 175 39.83 -36.23 -32.62
CA ILE A 175 40.59 -35.76 -31.46
C ILE A 175 40.25 -34.31 -31.13
N LYS A 176 40.17 -33.43 -32.14
CA LYS A 176 39.75 -32.02 -31.95
C LYS A 176 38.32 -31.91 -31.43
N CYS A 177 37.38 -32.67 -31.98
CA CYS A 177 35.98 -32.68 -31.52
C CYS A 177 35.85 -33.14 -30.07
N VAL A 178 36.56 -34.20 -29.68
CA VAL A 178 36.61 -34.67 -28.29
C VAL A 178 37.22 -33.59 -27.38
N GLY A 179 38.31 -32.95 -27.81
CA GLY A 179 38.94 -31.86 -27.07
C GLY A 179 38.03 -30.64 -26.91
N LEU A 180 37.25 -30.29 -27.93
CA LEU A 180 36.24 -29.23 -27.86
C LEU A 180 35.07 -29.63 -26.96
N MET A 181 34.59 -30.87 -27.04
CA MET A 181 33.52 -31.38 -26.18
C MET A 181 33.91 -31.33 -24.70
N GLU A 182 35.16 -31.65 -24.38
CA GLU A 182 35.69 -31.52 -23.02
C GLU A 182 35.75 -30.06 -22.56
N GLN A 183 36.14 -29.13 -23.43
CA GLN A 183 36.11 -27.70 -23.13
C GLN A 183 34.68 -27.19 -22.90
N VAL A 184 33.73 -27.59 -23.74
CA VAL A 184 32.31 -27.25 -23.57
C VAL A 184 31.80 -27.76 -22.22
N LYS A 185 32.07 -29.02 -21.86
CA LYS A 185 31.70 -29.56 -20.54
C LYS A 185 32.27 -28.73 -19.39
N LYS A 186 33.56 -28.36 -19.46
CA LYS A 186 34.21 -27.52 -18.44
C LYS A 186 33.57 -26.13 -18.35
N LEU A 187 33.25 -25.51 -19.48
CA LEU A 187 32.58 -24.21 -19.52
C LEU A 187 31.16 -24.30 -18.98
N THR A 188 30.39 -25.33 -19.34
CA THR A 188 29.05 -25.57 -18.79
C THR A 188 29.09 -25.74 -17.27
N ALA A 189 30.04 -26.50 -16.73
CA ALA A 189 30.20 -26.64 -15.27
C ALA A 189 30.50 -25.30 -14.59
N LYS A 190 31.36 -24.46 -15.18
CA LYS A 190 31.65 -23.12 -14.67
C LYS A 190 30.43 -22.20 -14.70
N VAL A 191 29.66 -22.22 -15.78
CA VAL A 191 28.42 -21.43 -15.91
C VAL A 191 27.40 -21.84 -14.86
N ASN A 192 27.24 -23.15 -14.64
CA ASN A 192 26.33 -23.66 -13.61
C ASN A 192 26.77 -23.22 -12.21
N GLN A 193 28.05 -23.37 -11.87
CA GLN A 193 28.60 -22.90 -10.58
C GLN A 193 28.38 -21.39 -10.40
N GLN A 194 28.64 -20.59 -11.44
CA GLN A 194 28.38 -19.15 -11.37
C GLN A 194 26.90 -18.84 -11.17
N GLY A 195 25.99 -19.62 -11.76
CA GLY A 195 24.55 -19.50 -11.54
C GLY A 195 24.17 -19.77 -10.08
N GLU A 196 24.75 -20.81 -9.47
CA GLU A 196 24.56 -21.14 -8.04
C GLU A 196 25.12 -20.04 -7.13
N ASP A 197 26.32 -19.53 -7.42
CA ASP A 197 26.95 -18.44 -6.67
C ASP A 197 26.07 -17.17 -6.72
N ILE A 198 25.57 -16.80 -7.91
CA ILE A 198 24.66 -15.66 -8.09
C ILE A 198 23.38 -15.84 -7.26
N ALA A 199 22.78 -17.02 -7.29
CA ALA A 199 21.58 -17.31 -6.51
C ALA A 199 21.85 -17.18 -5.00
N TRP A 200 22.99 -17.68 -4.54
CA TRP A 200 23.43 -17.56 -3.14
C TRP A 200 23.62 -16.09 -2.74
N TYR A 201 24.36 -15.30 -3.53
CA TYR A 201 24.55 -13.88 -3.25
C TYR A 201 23.24 -13.10 -3.25
N LYS A 202 22.33 -13.39 -4.18
CA LYS A 202 21.02 -12.75 -4.25
C LYS A 202 20.19 -13.02 -2.98
N ASN A 203 20.18 -14.25 -2.48
CA ASN A 203 19.49 -14.59 -1.23
C ASN A 203 20.15 -13.90 -0.02
N LYS A 204 21.48 -13.86 0.03
CA LYS A 204 22.21 -13.18 1.10
C LYS A 204 21.92 -11.67 1.14
N ILE A 205 21.85 -11.02 -0.02
CA ILE A 205 21.47 -9.61 -0.12
C ILE A 205 20.03 -9.38 0.36
N LYS A 206 19.09 -10.27 0.01
CA LYS A 206 17.70 -10.18 0.50
C LYS A 206 17.63 -10.27 2.03
N GLU A 207 18.32 -11.24 2.62
CA GLU A 207 18.38 -11.40 4.08
C GLU A 207 18.98 -10.15 4.74
N GLN A 208 20.07 -9.62 4.20
CA GLN A 208 20.67 -8.37 4.67
C GLN A 208 19.72 -7.18 4.55
N ASN A 209 18.98 -7.06 3.45
CA ASN A 209 17.98 -6.00 3.28
C ASN A 209 16.86 -6.10 4.31
N SER A 210 16.33 -7.30 4.58
CA SER A 210 15.32 -7.47 5.64
C SER A 210 15.86 -7.09 7.01
N THR A 211 17.12 -7.43 7.32
CA THR A 211 17.74 -6.94 8.57
C THR A 211 17.92 -5.42 8.60
N MET A 212 18.22 -4.80 7.46
CA MET A 212 18.35 -3.36 7.33
C MET A 212 17.01 -2.65 7.54
N GLU A 213 15.91 -3.16 6.97
CA GLU A 213 14.55 -2.66 7.17
C GLU A 213 14.16 -2.71 8.65
N HIS A 214 14.40 -3.83 9.34
CA HIS A 214 14.14 -3.93 10.79
C HIS A 214 14.99 -2.99 11.63
N LEU A 215 16.25 -2.73 11.24
CA LEU A 215 17.09 -1.76 11.93
C LEU A 215 16.63 -0.32 11.66
N GLN A 216 16.16 -0.03 10.45
CA GLN A 216 15.61 1.26 10.10
C GLN A 216 14.32 1.55 10.87
N GLU A 217 13.41 0.58 10.97
CA GLU A 217 12.19 0.70 11.79
C GLU A 217 12.53 1.03 13.25
N LYS A 218 13.49 0.30 13.85
CA LYS A 218 13.96 0.59 15.21
C LYS A 218 14.60 1.97 15.34
N ALA A 219 15.33 2.43 14.33
CA ALA A 219 15.92 3.77 14.32
C ALA A 219 14.83 4.85 14.26
N GLU A 220 13.81 4.67 13.43
CA GLU A 220 12.66 5.56 13.35
C GLU A 220 11.88 5.61 14.67
N ASP A 221 11.65 4.46 15.32
CA ASP A 221 11.02 4.39 16.64
C ASP A 221 11.83 5.15 17.71
N LEU A 222 13.16 5.03 17.69
CA LEU A 222 14.03 5.81 18.57
C LEU A 222 13.92 7.31 18.29
N GLU A 223 13.84 7.71 17.02
CA GLU A 223 13.65 9.11 16.63
C GLU A 223 12.29 9.64 17.14
N ARG A 224 11.22 8.85 17.05
CA ARG A 224 9.89 9.20 17.60
C ARG A 224 9.94 9.40 19.11
N VAL A 225 10.60 8.50 19.83
CA VAL A 225 10.80 8.62 21.28
C VAL A 225 11.60 9.88 21.62
N LYS A 226 12.66 10.16 20.84
CA LYS A 226 13.49 11.35 21.01
C LYS A 226 12.72 12.65 20.82
N GLN A 227 11.84 12.71 19.82
CA GLN A 227 10.97 13.86 19.58
C GLN A 227 9.97 14.07 20.73
N TYR A 228 9.42 13.01 21.30
CA TYR A 228 8.45 13.10 22.40
C TYR A 228 9.09 13.48 23.75
N VAL A 229 10.20 12.83 24.10
CA VAL A 229 10.85 12.99 25.43
C VAL A 229 11.80 14.20 25.45
N GLY A 230 12.37 14.57 24.30
CA GLY A 230 13.41 15.60 24.16
C GLY A 230 14.81 14.99 24.06
N ALA A 231 15.64 15.55 23.18
CA ALA A 231 16.97 15.03 22.87
C ALA A 231 17.90 14.98 24.10
N ASP A 232 17.87 16.02 24.94
CA ASP A 232 18.76 16.14 26.10
C ASP A 232 18.46 15.07 27.17
N LYS A 233 17.18 14.85 27.47
CA LYS A 233 16.76 13.81 28.43
C LYS A 233 17.10 12.41 27.94
N ILE A 234 16.98 12.14 26.65
CA ILE A 234 17.36 10.86 26.06
C ILE A 234 18.88 10.66 26.15
N GLN A 235 19.66 11.71 25.89
CA GLN A 235 21.12 11.66 26.00
C GLN A 235 21.56 11.38 27.45
N ASP A 236 20.97 12.05 28.43
CA ASP A 236 21.22 11.80 29.85
C ASP A 236 20.90 10.35 30.24
N ILE A 237 19.77 9.80 29.77
CA ILE A 237 19.40 8.39 30.00
C ILE A 237 20.43 7.45 29.37
N ILE A 238 20.83 7.70 28.12
CA ILE A 238 21.82 6.89 27.41
C ILE A 238 23.16 6.88 28.14
N ASP A 239 23.63 8.03 28.60
CA ASP A 239 24.92 8.15 29.28
C ASP A 239 24.90 7.44 30.65
N ASN A 240 23.82 7.62 31.42
CA ASN A 240 23.62 6.88 32.66
C ASN A 240 23.57 5.36 32.44
N VAL A 241 22.87 4.89 31.41
CA VAL A 241 22.79 3.45 31.08
C VAL A 241 24.16 2.92 30.63
N LYS A 242 24.90 3.64 29.79
CA LYS A 242 26.26 3.24 29.36
C LYS A 242 27.24 3.15 30.53
N GLU A 243 27.16 4.08 31.48
CA GLU A 243 27.98 4.01 32.69
C GLU A 243 27.61 2.81 33.56
N ALA A 244 26.32 2.54 33.75
CA ALA A 244 25.85 1.37 34.47
C ALA A 244 26.30 0.06 33.80
N GLU A 245 26.23 -0.04 32.47
CA GLU A 245 26.70 -1.20 31.70
C GLU A 245 28.22 -1.42 31.86
N ARG A 246 29.02 -0.34 31.82
CA ARG A 246 30.47 -0.40 32.05
C ARG A 246 30.80 -0.91 33.45
N LEU A 247 30.17 -0.34 34.48
CA LEU A 247 30.35 -0.77 35.86
C LEU A 247 29.95 -2.23 36.05
N GLN A 248 28.85 -2.67 35.43
CA GLN A 248 28.39 -4.06 35.50
C GLN A 248 29.35 -5.01 34.76
N ALA A 249 29.91 -4.61 33.61
CA ALA A 249 30.91 -5.39 32.88
C ALA A 249 32.21 -5.55 33.68
N GLU A 250 32.65 -4.48 34.34
CA GLU A 250 33.83 -4.50 35.21
C GLU A 250 33.62 -5.35 36.46
N GLN A 251 32.45 -5.26 37.08
CA GLN A 251 32.07 -6.09 38.23
C GLN A 251 32.00 -7.58 37.84
N LYS A 252 31.43 -7.92 36.67
CA LYS A 252 31.44 -9.29 36.12
C LYS A 252 32.86 -9.77 35.83
N ARG A 253 33.74 -8.90 35.33
CA ARG A 253 35.16 -9.22 35.08
C ARG A 253 35.91 -9.48 36.39
N LEU A 254 35.66 -8.69 37.44
CA LEU A 254 36.24 -8.88 38.77
C LEU A 254 35.72 -10.17 39.44
N GLN A 255 34.42 -10.47 39.35
CA GLN A 255 33.86 -11.74 39.81
C GLN A 255 34.49 -12.94 39.10
N ARG A 256 34.62 -12.90 37.77
CA ARG A 256 35.32 -13.95 37.00
C ARG A 256 36.79 -14.07 37.43
N SER A 257 37.47 -12.95 37.68
CA SER A 257 38.86 -12.95 38.16
C SER A 257 39.00 -13.52 39.58
N TYR A 258 38.04 -13.25 40.46
CA TYR A 258 37.99 -13.80 41.83
C TYR A 258 37.67 -15.29 41.83
N GLN A 259 36.67 -15.73 41.06
CA GLN A 259 36.33 -17.14 40.88
C GLN A 259 37.52 -17.93 40.32
N ASN A 260 38.21 -17.41 39.30
CA ASN A 260 39.40 -18.04 38.74
C ASN A 260 40.61 -18.07 39.69
N ARG A 261 40.65 -17.19 40.71
CA ARG A 261 41.69 -17.20 41.76
C ARG A 261 41.35 -18.14 42.92
N MET A 262 40.07 -18.36 43.22
CA MET A 262 39.61 -19.30 44.25
C MET A 262 39.55 -20.76 43.78
N SER A 263 39.53 -21.00 42.46
CA SER A 263 39.61 -22.34 41.85
C SER A 263 41.05 -22.80 41.55
N ARG A 264 42.07 -22.11 42.07
CA ARG A 264 43.49 -22.53 42.07
C ARG A 264 43.91 -22.85 43.49
#